data_AF-A0A679PH65-F1
#
_entry.id   AF-A0A679PH65-F1
#
_cell.length_a   1.000
_cell.length_b   1.000
_cell.length_c   1.000
_cell.angle_alpha   90.00
_cell.angle_beta   90.00
_cell.angle_gamma   90.00
#
_symmetry.space_group_name_H-M   'P 1'
#
loop_
_entity.id
_entity.type
_entity.pdbx_description
1 polymer ?
#
loop_
_entity_poly.entity_id
_entity_poly.type
_entity_poly.pdbx_seq_one_letter_code
_entity_poly.pdbx_strand_id
1 'polypeptide(L)'
;MPVCRFSRRIIRLLEDHRILYGSFNVLSDEDVRQGLKLFGDWPTFPQLWVNGELVGGLDIVREEFNTKPGYLTEYTVEDNVAFKHGKKI
;
A
#
# COMPACT_ATOMS: atom_id res chain seq x y z
N MET A 1 12.13 -1.14 -7.82
CA MET A 1 11.30 -2.32 -8.13
C MET A 1 11.20 -3.18 -6.88
N PRO A 2 10.02 -3.70 -6.47
CA PRO A 2 9.84 -4.32 -5.15
C PRO A 2 10.65 -5.61 -5.00
N VAL A 3 11.38 -5.72 -3.89
CA VAL A 3 12.37 -6.78 -3.62
C VAL A 3 11.72 -8.05 -3.01
N CYS A 4 10.47 -7.97 -2.57
CA CYS A 4 9.78 -9.06 -1.86
C CYS A 4 8.49 -9.51 -2.56
N ARG A 5 8.20 -10.82 -2.53
CA ARG A 5 6.98 -11.46 -3.06
C ARG A 5 5.70 -10.82 -2.52
N PHE A 6 5.68 -10.48 -1.22
CA PHE A 6 4.51 -9.89 -0.56
C PHE A 6 4.26 -8.44 -1.01
N SER A 7 5.31 -7.63 -1.15
CA SER A 7 5.20 -6.26 -1.67
C SER A 7 4.64 -6.24 -3.10
N ARG A 8 5.03 -7.21 -3.94
CA ARG A 8 4.47 -7.32 -5.30
C ARG A 8 2.99 -7.69 -5.30
N ARG A 9 2.55 -8.51 -4.34
CA ARG A 9 1.14 -8.93 -4.23
C ARG A 9 0.23 -7.78 -3.80
N ILE A 10 0.65 -6.95 -2.84
CA ILE A 10 -0.18 -5.82 -2.41
C ILE A 10 -0.27 -4.75 -3.51
N ILE A 11 0.82 -4.52 -4.24
CA ILE A 11 0.82 -3.63 -5.40
C ILE A 11 -0.19 -4.11 -6.45
N ARG A 12 -0.13 -5.39 -6.82
CA ARG A 12 -1.09 -5.96 -7.78
C ARG A 12 -2.53 -5.84 -7.30
N LEU A 13 -2.79 -6.12 -6.02
CA LEU A 13 -4.12 -5.97 -5.45
C LEU A 13 -4.64 -4.53 -5.63
N LEU A 14 -3.82 -3.52 -5.33
CA LEU A 14 -4.20 -2.12 -5.54
C LEU A 14 -4.40 -1.79 -7.03
N GLU A 15 -3.55 -2.32 -7.92
CA GLU A 15 -3.66 -2.13 -9.37
C GLU A 15 -4.92 -2.80 -9.95
N ASP A 16 -5.25 -4.01 -9.51
CA ASP A 16 -6.44 -4.77 -9.92
C ASP A 16 -7.73 -4.00 -9.57
N HIS A 17 -7.71 -3.29 -8.43
CA HIS A 17 -8.77 -2.40 -7.99
C HIS A 17 -8.60 -0.95 -8.48
N ARG A 18 -7.62 -0.67 -9.35
CA ARG A 18 -7.31 0.65 -9.93
C ARG A 18 -7.11 1.77 -8.90
N ILE A 19 -6.60 1.42 -7.73
CA ILE A 19 -6.31 2.35 -6.65
C ILE A 19 -5.04 3.13 -6.97
N LEU A 20 -5.10 4.45 -6.86
CA LEU A 20 -3.90 5.30 -6.91
C LEU A 20 -3.12 5.16 -5.61
N TYR A 21 -1.82 4.88 -5.70
CA TYR A 21 -0.97 4.72 -4.52
C TYR A 21 0.42 5.34 -4.71
N GLY A 22 1.00 5.76 -3.58
CA GLY A 22 2.44 6.02 -3.44
C GLY A 22 3.15 4.79 -2.90
N SER A 23 4.47 4.70 -3.11
CA SER A 23 5.27 3.63 -2.49
C SER A 23 6.60 4.17 -1.99
N PHE A 24 7.02 3.70 -0.82
CA PHE A 24 8.30 4.01 -0.23
C PHE A 24 9.09 2.72 0.01
N ASN A 25 10.38 2.72 -0.34
CA ASN A 25 11.25 1.57 -0.12
C ASN A 25 11.90 1.63 1.26
N VAL A 26 11.26 1.01 2.26
CA VAL A 26 11.81 0.97 3.63
C VAL A 26 13.16 0.24 3.76
N LEU A 27 13.59 -0.51 2.74
CA LEU A 27 14.92 -1.15 2.77
C LEU A 27 16.06 -0.18 2.47
N SER A 28 15.79 1.01 1.95
CA SER A 28 16.83 2.03 1.72
C SER A 28 17.07 2.93 2.93
N ASP A 29 16.25 2.85 3.97
CA ASP A 29 16.35 3.70 5.17
C ASP A 29 15.90 2.90 6.41
N GLU A 30 16.86 2.54 7.26
CA GLU A 30 16.60 1.72 8.44
C GLU A 30 15.89 2.51 9.55
N ASP A 31 16.13 3.82 9.66
CA ASP A 31 15.47 4.67 10.66
C ASP A 31 13.98 4.79 10.35
N VAL A 32 13.63 5.03 9.08
CA VAL A 32 12.23 5.03 8.63
C VAL A 32 11.60 3.65 8.83
N ARG A 33 12.33 2.57 8.52
CA ARG A 33 11.84 1.21 8.69
C ARG A 33 11.50 0.87 10.13
N GLN A 34 12.37 1.22 11.08
CA GLN A 34 12.12 0.97 12.50
C GLN A 34 11.07 1.92 13.05
N GLY A 35 11.11 3.20 12.63
CA GLY A 35 10.11 4.21 12.99
C GLY A 35 8.70 3.79 12.60
N LEU A 36 8.48 3.29 11.38
CA LEU A 36 7.15 2.84 10.92
C LEU A 36 6.62 1.63 11.69
N LYS A 37 7.49 0.70 12.11
CA LYS A 37 7.07 -0.43 12.95
C LYS A 37 6.55 0.04 14.30
N LEU A 38 7.27 0.97 14.92
CA LEU A 38 6.91 1.53 16.23
C LEU A 38 5.68 2.43 16.13
N PHE A 39 5.62 3.29 15.11
CA PHE A 39 4.52 4.22 14.91
C PHE A 39 3.20 3.52 14.61
N GLY A 40 3.23 2.47 13.79
CA GLY A 40 2.03 1.68 13.46
C GLY A 40 1.74 0.52 14.41
N ASP A 41 2.55 0.33 15.47
CA ASP A 41 2.54 -0.86 16.31
C ASP A 41 2.43 -2.17 15.50
N TRP A 42 3.21 -2.26 14.42
CA TRP A 42 3.09 -3.33 13.42
C TRP A 42 4.46 -3.86 12.97
N PRO A 43 4.76 -5.15 13.20
CA PRO A 43 6.15 -5.64 13.09
C PRO A 43 6.62 -5.93 11.66
N THR A 44 5.73 -5.98 10.67
CA THR A 44 6.01 -6.54 9.33
C THR A 44 5.72 -5.60 8.17
N PHE A 45 6.27 -5.94 6.99
CA PHE A 45 6.02 -5.27 5.71
C PHE A 45 5.56 -6.30 4.66
N PRO A 46 4.76 -5.90 3.64
CA PRO A 46 4.32 -4.53 3.34
C PRO A 46 3.25 -4.00 4.29
N GLN A 47 3.14 -2.66 4.37
CA GLN A 47 2.12 -1.94 5.14
C GLN A 47 1.37 -1.01 4.18
N LEU A 48 0.04 -1.00 4.24
CA LEU A 48 -0.81 -0.01 3.57
C LEU A 48 -1.21 1.07 4.58
N TRP A 49 -1.01 2.32 4.20
CA TRP A 49 -1.38 3.49 4.98
C TRP A 49 -2.37 4.35 4.19
N VAL A 50 -3.42 4.83 4.84
CA VAL A 50 -4.45 5.70 4.25
C VAL A 50 -4.65 6.88 5.19
N ASN A 51 -4.51 8.10 4.68
CA ASN A 51 -4.64 9.34 5.46
C ASN A 51 -3.79 9.38 6.76
N GLY A 52 -2.62 8.75 6.74
CA GLY A 52 -1.71 8.69 7.89
C GLY A 52 -2.02 7.56 8.89
N GLU A 53 -3.06 6.77 8.66
CA GLU A 53 -3.44 5.63 9.51
C GLU A 53 -3.04 4.30 8.87
N LEU A 54 -2.56 3.37 9.70
CA LEU A 54 -2.20 2.03 9.24
C LEU A 54 -3.48 1.22 9.00
N VAL A 55 -3.66 0.78 7.77
CA VAL A 55 -4.70 -0.20 7.42
C VAL A 55 -4.24 -1.62 7.79
N GLY A 56 -2.99 -1.95 7.46
CA GLY A 56 -2.40 -3.25 7.78
C GLY A 56 -1.56 -3.86 6.65
N GLY A 57 -1.28 -5.15 6.78
CA GLY A 57 -0.54 -5.93 5.79
C GLY A 57 -1.41 -6.52 4.67
N LEU A 58 -0.77 -7.25 3.74
CA LEU A 58 -1.42 -7.82 2.56
C LEU A 58 -2.70 -8.61 2.86
N ASP A 59 -2.69 -9.47 3.88
CA ASP A 59 -3.82 -10.36 4.15
C ASP A 59 -5.04 -9.59 4.67
N ILE A 60 -4.82 -8.57 5.53
CA ILE A 60 -5.89 -7.68 6.01
C ILE A 60 -6.46 -6.89 4.84
N VAL A 61 -5.60 -6.25 4.04
CA VAL A 61 -6.06 -5.44 2.90
C VAL A 61 -6.86 -6.28 1.90
N ARG A 62 -6.41 -7.51 1.63
CA ARG A 62 -7.17 -8.44 0.77
C ARG A 62 -8.53 -8.78 1.37
N GLU A 63 -8.60 -9.02 2.67
CA GLU A 63 -9.87 -9.30 3.34
C GLU A 63 -10.82 -8.11 3.29
N GLU A 64 -10.31 -6.89 3.49
CA GLU A 64 -11.06 -5.65 3.37
C GLU A 64 -11.71 -5.51 1.98
N PHE A 65 -10.95 -5.76 0.90
CA PHE A 65 -11.49 -5.76 -0.46
C PHE A 65 -12.54 -6.85 -0.71
N ASN A 66 -12.40 -8.02 -0.07
CA ASN A 66 -13.35 -9.12 -0.23
C ASN A 66 -14.66 -8.90 0.55
N THR A 67 -14.59 -8.20 1.68
CA THR A 67 -15.71 -8.09 2.63
C THR A 67 -16.46 -6.77 2.55
N LYS A 68 -15.81 -5.68 2.10
CA LYS A 68 -16.40 -4.34 2.02
C LYS A 68 -16.52 -3.89 0.56
N PRO A 69 -17.71 -4.00 -0.04
CA PRO A 69 -17.97 -3.43 -1.36
C PRO A 69 -17.65 -1.94 -1.36
N GLY A 70 -16.87 -1.49 -2.35
CA GLY A 70 -16.48 -0.10 -2.47
C GLY A 70 -15.34 0.34 -1.56
N TYR A 71 -14.61 -0.59 -0.93
CA TYR A 71 -13.41 -0.26 -0.18
C TYR A 71 -12.40 0.52 -1.06
N LEU A 72 -11.97 1.69 -0.57
CA LEU A 72 -11.03 2.61 -1.23
C LEU A 72 -11.47 3.15 -2.61
N THR A 73 -12.76 3.11 -2.96
CA THR A 73 -13.23 3.62 -4.27
C THR A 73 -12.94 5.10 -4.49
N GLU A 74 -12.86 5.89 -3.43
CA GLU A 74 -12.48 7.31 -3.46
C GLU A 74 -11.06 7.55 -3.99
N TYR A 75 -10.21 6.51 -4.04
CA TYR A 75 -8.86 6.56 -4.61
C TYR A 75 -8.75 5.89 -5.98
N THR A 76 -9.88 5.48 -6.58
CA THR A 76 -9.87 4.88 -7.92
C THR A 76 -9.67 5.95 -8.99
N VAL A 77 -8.95 5.59 -10.05
CA VAL A 77 -8.77 6.47 -11.22
C VAL A 77 -9.62 6.00 -12.40
N GLU A 78 -10.24 6.96 -13.10
CA GLU A 78 -10.92 6.71 -14.38
C GLU A 78 -9.91 6.48 -15.52
N ASP A 79 -10.33 5.76 -16.56
CA ASP A 79 -9.49 5.21 -17.64
C ASP A 79 -8.60 6.22 -18.40
N ASN A 80 -8.79 7.54 -18.21
CA ASN A 80 -8.03 8.60 -18.88
C ASN A 80 -6.84 9.14 -18.08
N VAL A 81 -6.61 8.69 -16.84
CA VAL A 81 -5.45 9.11 -16.04
C VAL A 81 -4.35 8.08 -16.21
N ALA A 82 -3.32 8.40 -17.00
CA ALA A 82 -2.12 7.57 -17.09
C ALA A 82 -1.56 7.31 -15.68
N PHE A 83 -1.40 6.03 -15.29
CA PHE A 83 -0.72 5.61 -14.06
C PHE A 83 0.74 6.07 -14.08
N LYS A 84 0.96 7.35 -13.77
CA LYS A 84 2.27 7.84 -13.39
C LYS A 84 2.50 7.30 -11.99
N HIS A 85 3.33 6.25 -11.90
CA HIS A 85 3.82 5.73 -10.63
C HIS A 85 4.16 6.91 -9.74
N GLY A 86 3.44 7.05 -8.62
CA GLY A 86 3.49 8.21 -7.76
C GLY A 86 4.94 8.63 -7.50
N LYS A 87 5.18 9.94 -7.60
CA LYS A 87 6.50 10.56 -7.38
C LYS A 87 7.15 9.92 -6.16
N LYS A 88 8.32 9.29 -6.36
CA LYS A 88 9.19 8.85 -5.27
C LYS A 88 9.36 10.05 -4.32
N ILE A 89 8.77 9.94 -3.14
CA ILE A 89 9.19 10.66 -1.96
C ILE A 89 10.23 9.80 -1.25
#